data_AF-A0A2D4JI34-F1
#
_entry.id   AF-A0A2D4JI34-F1
#
_cell.length_a   1.000
_cell.length_b   1.000
_cell.length_c   1.000
_cell.angle_alpha   90.00
_cell.angle_beta   90.00
_cell.angle_gamma   90.00
#
_symmetry.space_group_name_H-M   'P 1'
#
loop_
_entity.id
_entity.type
_entity.pdbx_description
1 polymer ?
#
loop_
_entity_poly.entity_id
_entity_poly.type
_entity_poly.pdbx_seq_one_letter_code
_entity_poly.pdbx_strand_id
1 'polypeptide(L)'
;METPFEILRSVSLQFMTLKVVFLVAITSARRVSELAALSVRQDLCTFHDNRVVLHLDPMFIPKINNWFHRWQDIVLPDFCPFPHHDISHDLKWTPNIKNVIKKAQQRMFFLRQPQK
;
A
#
# COMPACT_ATOMS: atom_id res chain seq x y z
N MET A 1 -32.30 -3.79 3.45
CA MET A 1 -31.05 -3.30 4.06
C MET A 1 -29.96 -3.46 3.01
N GLU A 2 -29.49 -2.36 2.47
CA GLU A 2 -28.38 -2.34 1.51
C GLU A 2 -27.08 -2.57 2.29
N THR A 3 -26.25 -3.52 1.86
CA THR A 3 -24.95 -3.74 2.49
C THR A 3 -24.06 -2.52 2.20
N PRO A 4 -23.36 -1.95 3.21
CA PRO A 4 -22.62 -0.70 3.05
C PRO A 4 -21.47 -0.78 2.02
N PHE A 5 -21.02 -1.99 1.70
CA PHE A 5 -20.01 -2.26 0.68
C PHE A 5 -20.41 -3.45 -0.19
N GLU A 6 -19.97 -3.41 -1.44
CA GLU A 6 -20.13 -4.53 -2.37
C GLU A 6 -19.23 -5.71 -1.96
N ILE A 7 -19.75 -6.93 -2.09
CA ILE A 7 -19.02 -8.16 -1.74
C ILE A 7 -17.85 -8.34 -2.72
N LEU A 8 -16.64 -8.61 -2.22
CA LEU A 8 -15.45 -8.77 -3.07
C LEU A 8 -15.61 -9.81 -4.19
N ARG A 9 -16.46 -10.84 -4.00
CA ARG A 9 -16.73 -11.90 -4.98
C ARG A 9 -17.67 -11.49 -6.12
N SER A 10 -18.45 -10.41 -5.98
CA SER A 10 -19.38 -9.95 -7.03
C SER A 10 -18.73 -8.98 -8.01
N VAL A 11 -17.64 -8.32 -7.60
CA VAL A 11 -16.95 -7.31 -8.41
C VAL A 11 -16.19 -7.99 -9.55
N SER A 12 -16.22 -7.40 -10.76
CA SER A 12 -15.43 -7.90 -11.89
C SER A 12 -13.93 -7.83 -11.59
N LEU A 13 -13.16 -8.79 -12.13
CA LEU A 13 -11.70 -8.83 -11.94
C LEU A 13 -11.02 -7.51 -12.37
N GLN A 14 -11.53 -6.86 -13.42
CA GLN A 14 -11.03 -5.57 -13.89
C GLN A 14 -11.20 -4.48 -12.83
N PHE A 15 -12.40 -4.33 -12.27
CA PHE A 15 -12.64 -3.32 -11.23
C PHE A 15 -11.92 -3.64 -9.93
N MET A 16 -11.81 -4.92 -9.57
CA MET A 16 -11.03 -5.35 -8.41
C MET A 16 -9.56 -4.97 -8.58
N THR A 17 -8.99 -5.27 -9.74
CA THR A 17 -7.60 -4.94 -10.07
C THR A 17 -7.37 -3.43 -10.00
N LEU A 18 -8.27 -2.63 -10.58
CA LEU A 18 -8.16 -1.16 -10.52
C LEU A 18 -8.22 -0.63 -9.08
N LYS A 19 -9.12 -1.15 -8.24
CA LYS A 19 -9.22 -0.76 -6.83
C LYS A 19 -7.94 -1.10 -6.06
N VAL A 20 -7.41 -2.31 -6.26
CA VAL A 20 -6.18 -2.77 -5.59
C VAL A 20 -4.97 -1.96 -6.07
N VAL A 21 -4.76 -1.85 -7.38
CA VAL A 21 -3.64 -1.08 -7.95
C VAL A 21 -3.71 0.39 -7.52
N PHE A 22 -4.90 0.99 -7.50
CA PHE A 22 -5.09 2.34 -7.00
C PHE A 22 -4.68 2.47 -5.53
N LEU A 23 -5.13 1.54 -4.67
CA LEU A 23 -4.77 1.53 -3.26
C LEU A 23 -3.25 1.39 -3.06
N VAL A 24 -2.62 0.46 -3.79
CA VAL A 24 -1.16 0.27 -3.75
C VAL A 24 -0.44 1.55 -4.21
N ALA A 25 -0.92 2.21 -5.27
CA ALA A 25 -0.32 3.45 -5.77
C ALA A 25 -0.38 4.58 -4.73
N ILE A 26 -1.55 4.82 -4.13
CA ILE A 26 -1.72 5.93 -3.17
C ILE A 26 -1.02 5.68 -1.83
N THR A 27 -0.91 4.42 -1.40
CA THR A 27 -0.28 4.07 -0.11
C THR A 27 1.23 4.00 -0.20
N SER A 28 1.76 3.52 -1.32
CA SER A 28 3.21 3.41 -1.54
C SER A 28 3.86 4.70 -2.06
N ALA A 29 3.06 5.60 -2.65
CA ALA A 29 3.51 6.82 -3.34
C ALA A 29 4.61 6.55 -4.39
N ARG A 30 4.58 5.36 -5.02
CA ARG A 30 5.55 4.92 -6.03
C ARG A 30 5.18 5.41 -7.42
N ARG A 31 6.20 5.50 -8.28
CA ARG A 31 5.99 5.89 -9.68
C ARG A 31 5.31 4.77 -10.46
N VAL A 32 4.61 5.13 -11.54
CA VAL A 32 3.94 4.15 -12.42
C VAL A 32 4.88 3.06 -12.94
N SER A 33 6.13 3.39 -13.25
CA SER A 33 7.12 2.42 -13.72
C SER A 33 7.58 1.45 -12.62
N GLU A 34 7.62 1.88 -11.36
CA GLU A 34 7.92 1.02 -10.21
C GLU A 34 6.75 0.08 -9.92
N LEU A 35 5.51 0.58 -10.02
CA LEU A 35 4.30 -0.25 -9.89
C LEU A 35 4.21 -1.33 -10.98
N ALA A 36 4.62 -0.98 -12.21
CA ALA A 36 4.65 -1.93 -13.33
C ALA A 36 5.75 -3.00 -13.18
N ALA A 37 6.74 -2.77 -12.32
CA ALA A 37 7.82 -3.72 -12.04
C ALA A 37 7.51 -4.67 -10.87
N LEU A 38 6.32 -4.58 -10.27
CA LEU A 38 5.88 -5.50 -9.24
C LEU A 38 5.46 -6.83 -9.85
N SER A 39 5.71 -7.92 -9.12
CA SER A 39 5.38 -9.27 -9.56
C SER A 39 4.73 -10.06 -8.43
N VAL A 40 3.91 -11.05 -8.79
CA VAL A 40 3.28 -12.01 -7.85
C VAL A 40 4.18 -13.21 -7.54
N ARG A 41 5.40 -13.25 -8.09
CA ARG A 41 6.37 -14.31 -7.78
C ARG A 41 6.66 -14.35 -6.28
N GLN A 42 6.82 -15.55 -5.74
CA GLN A 42 6.93 -15.79 -4.30
C GLN A 42 8.16 -15.12 -3.65
N ASP A 43 9.22 -14.89 -4.42
CA ASP A 43 10.41 -14.15 -4.01
C ASP A 43 10.20 -12.63 -3.96
N LEU A 44 9.23 -12.11 -4.72
CA LEU A 44 8.97 -10.68 -4.88
C LEU A 44 7.69 -10.21 -4.18
N CYS A 45 6.77 -11.10 -3.85
CA CYS A 45 5.53 -10.80 -3.14
C CYS A 45 5.38 -11.75 -1.97
N THR A 46 5.78 -11.29 -0.78
CA THR A 46 5.73 -12.09 0.44
C THR A 46 4.58 -11.62 1.33
N PHE A 47 3.70 -12.56 1.63
CA PHE A 47 2.62 -12.35 2.60
C PHE A 47 3.12 -12.75 3.99
N HIS A 48 2.91 -11.85 4.95
CA HIS A 48 3.06 -12.13 6.38
C HIS A 48 1.70 -11.93 7.05
N ASP A 49 1.58 -12.37 8.30
CA ASP A 49 0.32 -12.29 9.05
C ASP A 49 -0.22 -10.87 9.20
N ASN A 50 0.65 -9.85 9.18
CA ASN A 50 0.28 -8.46 9.46
C ASN A 50 0.64 -7.45 8.37
N ARG A 51 1.21 -7.93 7.26
CA ARG A 51 1.70 -7.08 6.17
C ARG A 51 1.96 -7.90 4.91
N VAL A 52 1.99 -7.18 3.80
CA VAL A 52 2.53 -7.67 2.53
C VAL A 52 3.79 -6.88 2.21
N VAL A 53 4.86 -7.59 1.84
CA VAL A 53 6.10 -7.00 1.38
C VAL A 53 6.22 -7.28 -0.11
N LEU A 54 6.38 -6.21 -0.89
CA LEU A 54 6.56 -6.26 -2.33
C LEU A 54 7.95 -5.73 -2.69
N HIS A 55 8.74 -6.57 -3.32
CA HIS A 55 10.04 -6.24 -3.89
C HIS A 55 9.89 -5.87 -5.36
N LEU A 56 10.69 -4.92 -5.83
CA LEU A 56 10.80 -4.63 -7.25
C LEU A 56 11.55 -5.75 -7.95
N ASP A 57 11.20 -6.04 -9.20
CA ASP A 57 11.98 -6.96 -10.03
C ASP A 57 13.46 -6.52 -10.06
N PRO A 58 14.43 -7.38 -9.71
CA PRO A 58 15.85 -7.04 -9.74
C PRO A 58 16.36 -6.58 -11.12
N MET A 59 15.66 -6.95 -12.20
CA MET A 59 15.96 -6.53 -13.57
C MET A 59 15.41 -5.14 -13.90
N PHE A 60 14.53 -4.58 -13.07
CA PHE A 60 14.01 -3.23 -13.23
C PHE A 60 15.07 -2.18 -12.84
N ILE A 61 15.29 -1.22 -13.74
CA ILE A 61 16.21 -0.11 -13.51
C ILE A 61 15.40 1.16 -13.22
N PRO A 62 15.40 1.69 -11.99
CA PRO A 62 14.70 2.92 -11.68
C PRO A 62 15.38 4.11 -12.35
N LYS A 63 14.59 5.15 -12.66
CA LYS A 63 15.09 6.38 -13.28
C LYS A 63 16.27 7.00 -12.51
N ILE A 64 16.24 6.90 -11.18
CA ILE A 64 17.36 7.27 -10.31
C ILE A 64 18.01 5.98 -9.85
N ASN A 65 19.05 5.55 -10.55
CA ASN A 65 19.74 4.29 -10.30
C ASN A 65 20.69 4.39 -9.09
N ASN A 66 20.11 4.48 -7.89
CA ASN A 66 20.83 4.36 -6.62
C ASN A 66 20.43 3.05 -5.92
N TRP A 67 21.31 2.48 -5.12
CA TRP A 67 21.04 1.32 -4.26
C TRP A 67 19.74 1.47 -3.50
N PHE A 68 19.54 2.63 -2.87
CA PHE A 68 18.32 2.95 -2.13
C PHE A 68 17.04 2.80 -2.96
N HIS A 69 17.03 3.20 -4.23
CA HIS A 69 15.82 3.12 -5.06
C HIS A 69 15.62 1.74 -5.68
N ARG A 70 16.67 0.93 -5.80
CA ARG A 70 16.58 -0.45 -6.32
C ARG A 70 16.12 -1.45 -5.25
N TRP A 71 16.52 -1.24 -4.00
CA TRP A 71 16.31 -2.18 -2.90
C TRP A 71 15.27 -1.71 -1.89
N GLN A 72 14.43 -0.73 -2.26
CA GLN A 72 13.40 -0.24 -1.37
C GLN A 72 12.09 -0.98 -1.59
N ASP A 73 11.73 -1.76 -0.59
CA ASP A 73 10.49 -2.52 -0.57
C ASP A 73 9.26 -1.63 -0.37
N ILE A 74 8.14 -2.09 -0.94
CA ILE A 74 6.82 -1.56 -0.62
C ILE A 74 6.23 -2.45 0.45
N VAL A 75 6.08 -1.90 1.66
CA VAL A 75 5.44 -2.60 2.78
C VAL A 75 4.01 -2.07 2.92
N LEU A 76 3.04 -2.96 2.74
CA LEU A 76 1.62 -2.70 2.95
C LEU A 76 1.21 -3.34 4.28
N PRO A 77 1.11 -2.57 5.37
CA PRO A 77 0.65 -3.10 6.66
C PRO A 77 -0.86 -3.35 6.62
N ASP A 78 -1.36 -4.08 7.61
CA ASP A 78 -2.79 -4.18 7.84
C ASP A 78 -3.44 -2.80 7.98
N PHE A 79 -4.43 -2.53 7.15
CA PHE A 79 -5.20 -1.29 7.23
C PHE A 79 -6.15 -1.26 8.44
N CYS A 80 -6.54 -2.43 8.95
CA CYS A 80 -7.42 -2.58 10.11
C CYS A 80 -6.95 -3.75 11.00
N PRO A 81 -5.92 -3.55 11.85
CA PRO A 81 -5.37 -4.62 12.69
C PRO A 81 -6.33 -5.05 13.83
N PHE A 82 -7.38 -4.27 14.13
CA PHE A 82 -8.35 -4.56 15.18
C PHE A 82 -9.79 -4.49 14.63
N PRO A 83 -10.30 -5.57 14.01
CA PRO A 83 -11.62 -5.57 13.36
C PRO A 83 -12.81 -5.41 14.32
N HIS A 84 -12.58 -5.49 15.65
CA HIS A 84 -13.60 -5.41 16.69
C HIS A 84 -13.59 -4.09 17.48
N HIS A 85 -12.73 -3.12 17.14
CA HIS A 85 -12.83 -1.83 17.80
C HIS A 85 -14.04 -1.09 17.23
N ASP A 86 -15.00 -0.78 18.10
CA ASP A 86 -16.17 0.03 17.76
C ASP A 86 -15.71 1.25 16.95
N ILE A 87 -16.24 1.35 15.73
CA ILE A 87 -16.03 2.47 14.79
C ILE A 87 -16.22 3.84 15.50
N SER A 88 -16.97 3.84 16.61
CA SER A 88 -17.15 4.88 17.63
C SER A 88 -15.89 5.61 18.08
N HIS A 89 -14.77 4.91 18.31
CA HIS A 89 -13.55 5.56 18.86
C HIS A 89 -12.65 6.16 17.78
N ASP A 90 -12.71 5.65 16.55
CA ASP A 90 -11.89 6.11 15.42
C ASP A 90 -12.62 7.12 14.51
N LEU A 91 -13.91 7.40 14.76
CA LEU A 91 -14.70 8.45 14.09
C LEU A 91 -14.14 9.89 14.27
N LYS A 92 -13.10 10.09 15.09
CA LYS A 92 -12.33 11.34 15.09
C LYS A 92 -11.42 11.47 13.86
N TRP A 93 -11.08 10.35 13.20
CA TRP A 93 -10.34 10.33 11.96
C TRP A 93 -11.29 10.21 10.77
N THR A 94 -11.75 11.35 10.26
CA THR A 94 -12.38 11.38 8.94
C THR A 94 -11.27 11.28 7.87
N PRO A 95 -11.29 10.26 6.97
CA PRO A 95 -10.34 10.15 5.88
C PRO A 95 -10.69 11.18 4.80
N ASN A 96 -10.48 12.45 5.10
CA ASN A 96 -10.38 13.46 4.07
C ASN A 96 -9.07 13.22 3.31
N ILE A 97 -9.08 13.35 1.99
CA ILE A 97 -7.88 13.23 1.12
C ILE A 97 -6.69 14.02 1.72
N LYS A 98 -6.94 15.20 2.30
CA LYS A 98 -5.91 16.01 2.96
C LYS A 98 -5.28 15.31 4.18
N ASN A 99 -6.09 14.64 5.00
CA ASN A 99 -5.63 13.94 6.21
C ASN A 99 -4.87 12.66 5.86
N VAL A 100 -5.30 11.96 4.80
CA VAL A 100 -4.63 10.77 4.28
C VAL A 100 -3.24 11.14 3.74
N ILE A 101 -3.16 12.18 2.90
CA ILE A 101 -1.89 12.68 2.35
C ILE A 101 -0.96 13.14 3.49
N LYS A 102 -1.47 13.89 4.46
CA LYS A 102 -0.68 14.37 5.60
C LYS A 102 -0.11 13.22 6.44
N LYS A 103 -0.92 12.19 6.72
CA LYS A 103 -0.48 11.01 7.48
C LYS A 103 0.54 10.18 6.69
N ALA A 104 0.36 10.04 5.38
CA ALA A 104 1.33 9.39 4.49
C ALA A 104 2.65 10.17 4.43
N GLN A 105 2.61 11.49 4.34
CA GLN A 105 3.80 12.37 4.38
C GLN A 105 4.55 12.27 5.71
N GLN A 106 3.85 12.28 6.84
CA GLN A 106 4.45 12.11 8.17
C GLN A 106 5.13 10.75 8.34
N ARG A 107 4.48 9.67 7.88
CA ARG A 107 5.06 8.32 7.89
C ARG A 107 6.27 8.23 6.96
N MET A 108 6.19 8.80 5.76
CA MET A 108 7.34 8.87 4.84
C MET A 108 8.51 9.66 5.42
N PHE A 109 8.25 10.76 6.14
CA PHE A 109 9.31 11.52 6.83
C PHE A 109 9.99 10.68 7.91
N PHE A 110 9.21 9.94 8.69
CA PHE A 110 9.73 9.05 9.73
C PHE A 110 10.57 7.90 9.14
N LEU A 111 10.12 7.31 8.03
CA LEU A 111 10.85 6.25 7.31
C LEU A 111 12.11 6.74 6.60
N ARG A 112 12.28 8.06 6.39
CA ARG A 112 13.48 8.66 5.80
C ARG A 112 14.55 9.05 6.82
N GLN A 113 14.28 8.95 8.12
CA GLN A 113 15.31 9.20 9.12
C GLN A 113 16.31 8.04 9.08
N PRO A 114 17.62 8.31 8.92
CA PRO A 114 18.63 7.26 9.01
C PRO A 114 18.56 6.67 10.42
N GLN A 115 18.43 5.34 10.50
CA GLN A 115 18.63 4.63 11.76
C GLN A 115 20.08 4.91 12.19
N LYS A 116 20.24 5.52 13.37
CA LYS A 116 21.55 5.82 13.97
C LYS A 116 22.32 4.55 14.30
#